data_AF-A0A1E1XNK6-F1
#
_entry.id   AF-A0A1E1XNK6-F1
#
_cell.length_a   1.000
_cell.length_b   1.000
_cell.length_c   1.000
_cell.angle_alpha   90.00
_cell.angle_beta   90.00
_cell.angle_gamma   90.00
#
_symmetry.space_group_name_H-M   'P 1'
#
loop_
_entity.id
_entity.type
_entity.pdbx_description
1 polymer ?
#
loop_
_entity_poly.entity_id
_entity_poly.type
_entity_poly.pdbx_seq_one_letter_code
_entity_poly.pdbx_strand_id
1 'polypeptide(L)'
;DEEPWEEDDCPDKDSGLESLNGSSEEEDELTHRIVAQVEFYFSDENILRDSFLLKHVRRNREGYVSLKLMASFRKVKSLTKNWELVREALRTASTRLEVNAEGTKVRRREPLPEHDETAPSRTVVAFPLVDRVTVEAVAEMFSRCGPISLLRLLRPGGPVP
;
A
#
# COMPACT_ATOMS: atom_id res chain seq x y z
N ASP A 1 -58.37 -64.64 -14.21
CA ASP A 1 -56.95 -64.94 -14.44
C ASP A 1 -56.18 -63.62 -14.43
N GLU A 2 -55.68 -63.28 -13.25
CA GLU A 2 -54.55 -62.37 -13.04
C GLU A 2 -53.26 -63.06 -13.50
N GLU A 3 -52.30 -62.28 -14.01
CA GLU A 3 -50.92 -62.19 -13.48
C GLU A 3 -50.15 -61.08 -14.25
N PRO A 4 -49.09 -60.50 -13.64
CA PRO A 4 -48.77 -59.07 -13.69
C PRO A 4 -47.35 -58.78 -14.19
N TRP A 5 -47.06 -57.53 -14.59
CA TRP A 5 -45.69 -57.01 -14.50
C TRP A 5 -45.70 -55.50 -14.29
N GLU A 6 -44.85 -55.09 -13.35
CA GLU A 6 -44.61 -53.76 -12.82
C GLU A 6 -44.12 -52.79 -13.90
N GLU A 7 -44.72 -51.60 -13.99
CA GLU A 7 -44.13 -50.47 -14.71
C GLU A 7 -43.31 -49.65 -13.72
N ASP A 8 -42.00 -49.62 -13.97
CA ASP A 8 -40.96 -48.93 -13.23
C ASP A 8 -41.28 -47.45 -12.95
N ASP A 9 -41.25 -47.10 -11.66
CA ASP A 9 -41.14 -45.74 -11.15
C ASP A 9 -39.73 -45.22 -11.48
N CYS A 10 -39.61 -44.37 -12.51
CA CYS A 10 -38.38 -43.60 -12.74
C CYS A 10 -38.47 -42.28 -11.97
N PRO A 11 -37.66 -42.07 -10.92
CA PRO A 11 -37.57 -40.77 -10.27
C PRO A 11 -36.71 -39.84 -11.15
N ASP A 12 -37.35 -38.92 -11.86
CA ASP A 12 -36.65 -37.80 -12.49
C ASP A 12 -36.00 -36.95 -11.40
N LYS A 13 -34.67 -37.08 -11.35
CA LYS A 13 -33.78 -36.42 -10.40
C LYS A 13 -33.86 -34.90 -10.55
N ASP A 14 -34.11 -34.29 -9.41
CA ASP A 14 -33.94 -32.88 -9.09
C ASP A 14 -32.70 -32.28 -9.80
N SER A 15 -32.95 -31.40 -10.77
CA SER A 15 -31.92 -30.59 -11.40
C SER A 15 -31.54 -29.42 -10.47
N GLY A 16 -30.93 -29.76 -9.34
CA GLY A 16 -30.22 -28.82 -8.49
C GLY A 16 -28.87 -28.47 -9.12
N LEU A 17 -28.86 -27.49 -10.02
CA LEU A 17 -27.63 -26.86 -10.49
C LEU A 17 -27.11 -25.96 -9.35
N GLU A 18 -26.44 -26.55 -8.36
CA GLU A 18 -25.75 -25.79 -7.32
C GLU A 18 -24.56 -25.06 -7.93
N SER A 19 -24.65 -23.73 -7.90
CA SER A 19 -23.62 -22.76 -8.26
C SER A 19 -22.33 -22.97 -7.46
N LEU A 20 -21.38 -23.72 -8.03
CA LEU A 20 -20.01 -23.87 -7.52
C LEU A 20 -19.07 -22.74 -8.04
N ASN A 21 -19.56 -21.51 -8.15
CA ASN A 21 -18.78 -20.39 -8.74
C ASN A 21 -18.48 -19.24 -7.76
N GLY A 22 -18.83 -19.38 -6.47
CA GLY A 22 -18.70 -18.28 -5.50
C GLY A 22 -17.33 -18.15 -4.81
N SER A 23 -16.49 -19.18 -4.81
CA SER A 23 -15.24 -19.18 -4.03
C SER A 23 -14.07 -18.49 -4.74
N SER A 24 -13.98 -18.56 -6.07
CA SER A 24 -12.85 -17.97 -6.81
C SER A 24 -12.96 -16.45 -6.94
N GLU A 25 -14.16 -15.92 -7.10
CA GLU A 25 -14.38 -14.47 -7.32
C GLU A 25 -14.00 -13.64 -6.08
N GLU A 26 -14.28 -14.14 -4.87
CA GLU A 26 -13.88 -13.48 -3.62
C GLU A 26 -12.36 -13.51 -3.40
N GLU A 27 -11.70 -14.62 -3.76
CA GLU A 27 -10.24 -14.75 -3.69
C GLU A 27 -9.54 -13.79 -4.68
N ASP A 28 -10.08 -13.65 -5.88
CA ASP A 28 -9.60 -12.71 -6.89
C ASP A 28 -9.79 -11.25 -6.41
N GLU A 29 -10.94 -10.92 -5.81
CA GLU A 29 -11.18 -9.59 -5.29
C GLU A 29 -10.21 -9.23 -4.13
N LEU A 30 -9.99 -10.15 -3.21
CA LEU A 30 -9.01 -9.99 -2.13
C LEU A 30 -7.60 -9.78 -2.67
N THR A 31 -7.22 -10.58 -3.68
CA THR A 31 -5.94 -10.49 -4.39
C THR A 31 -5.75 -9.09 -4.99
N HIS A 32 -6.75 -8.59 -5.73
CA HIS A 32 -6.73 -7.27 -6.32
C HIS A 32 -6.61 -6.15 -5.27
N ARG A 33 -7.34 -6.25 -4.15
CA ARG A 33 -7.25 -5.28 -3.05
C ARG A 33 -5.86 -5.26 -2.41
N ILE A 34 -5.22 -6.42 -2.23
CA ILE A 34 -3.86 -6.52 -1.70
C ILE A 34 -2.87 -5.85 -2.66
N VAL A 35 -2.92 -6.19 -3.95
CA VAL A 35 -2.03 -5.61 -4.96
C VAL A 35 -2.20 -4.11 -5.03
N ALA A 36 -3.43 -3.61 -5.14
CA ALA A 36 -3.71 -2.18 -5.17
C ALA A 36 -3.15 -1.46 -3.95
N GLN A 37 -3.24 -2.07 -2.77
CA GLN A 37 -2.73 -1.48 -1.55
C GLN A 37 -1.20 -1.43 -1.50
N VAL A 38 -0.52 -2.48 -1.97
CA VAL A 38 0.95 -2.52 -2.04
C VAL A 38 1.46 -1.58 -3.14
N GLU A 39 0.83 -1.57 -4.32
CA GLU A 39 1.16 -0.64 -5.40
C GLU A 39 0.96 0.81 -4.98
N PHE A 40 -0.08 1.11 -4.19
CA PHE A 40 -0.25 2.43 -3.61
C PHE A 40 0.92 2.82 -2.70
N TYR A 41 1.43 1.91 -1.85
CA TYR A 41 2.57 2.22 -1.00
C TYR A 41 3.83 2.53 -1.82
N PHE A 42 4.03 1.83 -2.93
CA PHE A 42 5.15 2.04 -3.84
C PHE A 42 4.89 3.12 -4.91
N SER A 43 3.71 3.74 -4.92
CA SER A 43 3.40 4.84 -5.85
C SER A 43 4.37 6.00 -5.67
N ASP A 44 4.53 6.80 -6.72
CA ASP A 44 5.46 7.94 -6.75
C ASP A 44 5.20 8.92 -5.61
N GLU A 45 3.94 9.27 -5.38
CA GLU A 45 3.56 10.20 -4.32
C GLU A 45 3.79 9.62 -2.92
N ASN A 46 3.44 8.34 -2.70
CA ASN A 46 3.55 7.76 -1.36
C ASN A 46 5.01 7.43 -1.02
N ILE A 47 5.80 6.91 -1.95
CA ILE A 47 7.17 6.51 -1.67
C ILE A 47 8.06 7.69 -1.31
N LEU A 48 7.79 8.86 -1.88
CA LEU A 48 8.51 10.09 -1.56
C LEU A 48 8.06 10.70 -0.24
N ARG A 49 6.79 10.52 0.15
CA ARG A 49 6.26 11.01 1.44
C ARG A 49 6.63 10.09 2.60
N ASP A 50 6.66 8.79 2.38
CA ASP A 50 6.93 7.79 3.41
C ASP A 50 8.44 7.59 3.60
N SER A 51 9.02 8.36 4.52
CA SER A 51 10.43 8.26 4.90
C SER A 51 10.86 6.86 5.36
N PHE A 52 9.95 6.06 5.92
CA PHE A 52 10.26 4.72 6.41
C PHE A 52 10.41 3.75 5.24
N LEU A 53 9.46 3.76 4.29
CA LEU A 53 9.55 2.93 3.10
C LEU A 53 10.72 3.37 2.21
N LEU A 54 10.88 4.68 1.99
CA LEU A 54 11.98 5.22 1.19
C LEU A 54 13.34 4.83 1.74
N LYS A 55 13.53 4.85 3.07
CA LYS A 55 14.77 4.40 3.70
C LYS A 55 15.07 2.93 3.42
N HIS A 56 14.05 2.06 3.39
CA HIS A 56 14.24 0.64 3.08
C HIS A 56 14.61 0.42 1.61
N VAL A 57 13.98 1.17 0.70
CA VAL A 57 14.26 1.11 -0.73
C VAL A 57 15.67 1.64 -1.01
N ARG A 58 16.05 2.80 -0.47
CA ARG A 58 17.39 3.40 -0.65
C ARG A 58 18.52 2.62 0.02
N ARG A 59 18.22 1.83 1.06
CA ARG A 59 19.22 0.99 1.74
C ARG A 59 19.75 -0.13 0.83
N ASN A 60 18.94 -0.62 -0.10
CA ASN A 60 19.33 -1.65 -1.05
C ASN A 60 19.61 -1.01 -2.41
N ARG A 61 20.75 -1.31 -3.01
CA ARG A 61 21.14 -0.76 -4.33
C ARG A 61 20.12 -1.08 -5.43
N GLU A 62 19.39 -2.18 -5.26
CA GLU A 62 18.36 -2.67 -6.19
C GLU A 62 16.92 -2.30 -5.78
N GLY A 63 16.73 -1.58 -4.67
CA GLY A 63 15.41 -1.12 -4.24
C GLY A 63 14.49 -2.18 -3.62
N TYR A 64 15.00 -3.36 -3.28
CA TYR A 64 14.20 -4.44 -2.68
C TYR A 64 13.75 -4.15 -1.25
N VAL A 65 12.52 -4.53 -0.94
CA VAL A 65 11.90 -4.46 0.39
C VAL A 65 11.34 -5.82 0.76
N SER A 66 11.42 -6.23 2.03
CA SER A 66 10.91 -7.55 2.46
C SER A 66 9.38 -7.61 2.40
N LEU A 67 8.83 -8.71 1.87
CA LEU A 67 7.39 -8.96 1.86
C LEU A 67 6.81 -9.12 3.27
N LYS A 68 7.58 -9.65 4.22
CA LYS A 68 7.19 -9.69 5.64
C LYS A 68 6.99 -8.29 6.20
N LEU A 69 7.86 -7.34 5.82
CA LEU A 69 7.70 -5.95 6.19
C LEU A 69 6.43 -5.39 5.55
N MET A 70 6.19 -5.65 4.27
CA MET A 70 4.97 -5.19 3.58
C MET A 70 3.68 -5.74 4.21
N ALA A 71 3.66 -7.01 4.60
CA ALA A 71 2.53 -7.62 5.29
C ALA A 71 2.26 -7.01 6.68
N SER A 72 3.25 -6.34 7.29
CA SER A 72 3.09 -5.66 8.58
C SER A 72 2.44 -4.27 8.49
N PHE A 73 2.32 -3.69 7.28
CA PHE A 73 1.70 -2.38 7.10
C PHE A 73 0.22 -2.43 7.48
N ARG A 74 -0.25 -1.38 8.15
CA ARG A 74 -1.61 -1.33 8.73
C ARG A 74 -2.71 -1.70 7.73
N LYS A 75 -2.65 -1.18 6.49
CA LYS A 75 -3.66 -1.45 5.44
C LYS A 75 -3.53 -2.83 4.79
N VAL A 76 -2.33 -3.38 4.70
CA VAL A 76 -2.13 -4.76 4.18
C VAL A 76 -2.52 -5.78 5.23
N LYS A 77 -2.14 -5.54 6.49
CA LYS A 77 -2.46 -6.38 7.65
C LYS A 77 -3.96 -6.51 7.91
N SER A 78 -4.76 -5.51 7.55
CA SER A 78 -6.22 -5.59 7.62
C SER A 78 -6.84 -6.48 6.55
N LEU A 79 -6.15 -6.68 5.43
CA LEU A 79 -6.61 -7.56 4.34
C LEU A 79 -6.14 -8.99 4.56
N THR A 80 -4.86 -9.18 4.92
CA THR A 80 -4.29 -10.51 5.14
C THR A 80 -3.19 -10.50 6.21
N LYS A 81 -3.08 -11.61 6.94
CA LYS A 81 -1.98 -11.88 7.88
C LYS A 81 -0.86 -12.71 7.24
N ASN A 82 -1.13 -13.34 6.11
CA ASN A 82 -0.21 -14.27 5.45
C ASN A 82 0.58 -13.52 4.37
N TRP A 83 1.89 -13.40 4.58
CA TRP A 83 2.80 -12.80 3.60
C TRP A 83 2.93 -13.65 2.33
N GLU A 84 2.63 -14.94 2.39
CA GLU A 84 2.58 -15.85 1.24
C GLU A 84 1.44 -15.49 0.28
N LEU A 85 0.26 -15.13 0.81
CA LEU A 85 -0.84 -14.61 -0.02
C LEU A 85 -0.44 -13.29 -0.69
N VAL A 86 0.25 -12.40 0.03
CA VAL A 86 0.77 -11.15 -0.55
C VAL A 86 1.79 -11.45 -1.67
N ARG A 87 2.68 -12.43 -1.47
CA ARG A 87 3.65 -12.87 -2.48
C ARG A 87 2.94 -13.33 -3.74
N GLU A 88 1.96 -14.22 -3.61
CA GLU A 88 1.29 -14.81 -4.77
C GLU A 88 0.42 -13.77 -5.48
N ALA A 89 -0.31 -12.96 -4.72
CA ALA A 89 -1.09 -11.84 -5.27
C ALA A 89 -0.24 -10.90 -6.12
N LEU A 90 0.94 -10.52 -5.62
CA LEU A 90 1.86 -9.65 -6.33
C LEU A 90 2.49 -10.32 -7.56
N ARG A 91 2.70 -11.64 -7.55
CA ARG A 91 3.23 -12.36 -8.73
C ARG A 91 2.21 -12.45 -9.85
N THR A 92 0.93 -12.62 -9.52
CA THR A 92 -0.13 -12.86 -10.50
C THR A 92 -0.72 -11.56 -11.04
N ALA A 93 -0.97 -10.58 -10.17
CA ALA A 93 -1.75 -9.40 -10.53
C ALA A 93 -0.98 -8.07 -10.53
N SER A 94 0.27 -8.00 -10.00
CA SER A 94 1.02 -6.74 -10.02
C SER A 94 1.73 -6.49 -11.36
N THR A 95 1.56 -5.28 -11.88
CA THR A 95 2.22 -4.82 -13.10
C THR A 95 3.38 -3.87 -12.83
N ARG A 96 3.33 -3.13 -11.72
CA ARG A 96 4.33 -2.12 -11.35
C ARG A 96 5.44 -2.64 -10.45
N LEU A 97 5.22 -3.79 -9.82
CA LEU A 97 6.14 -4.38 -8.86
C LEU A 97 6.72 -5.69 -9.38
N GLU A 98 7.89 -6.03 -8.85
CA GLU A 98 8.60 -7.25 -9.16
C GLU A 98 9.01 -7.95 -7.86
N VAL A 99 8.68 -9.23 -7.76
CA VAL A 99 9.05 -10.09 -6.66
C VAL A 99 10.36 -10.81 -7.01
N ASN A 100 11.29 -10.90 -6.05
CA ASN A 100 12.56 -11.63 -6.24
C ASN A 100 12.31 -13.13 -6.53
N ALA A 101 13.28 -13.83 -7.13
CA ALA A 101 13.21 -15.26 -7.43
C ALA A 101 12.88 -16.13 -6.20
N GLU A 102 13.42 -15.79 -5.03
CA GLU A 102 13.12 -16.47 -3.75
C GLU A 102 11.69 -16.17 -3.24
N GLY A 103 11.08 -15.09 -3.73
CA GLY A 103 9.79 -14.54 -3.30
C GLY A 103 9.73 -14.08 -1.84
N THR A 104 10.85 -13.56 -1.34
CA THR A 104 10.99 -12.99 0.00
C THR A 104 10.97 -11.46 0.01
N LYS A 105 11.22 -10.85 -1.16
CA LYS A 105 11.36 -9.40 -1.35
C LYS A 105 10.62 -8.93 -2.60
N VAL A 106 10.21 -7.66 -2.59
CA VAL A 106 9.55 -6.96 -3.69
C VAL A 106 10.27 -5.65 -3.98
N ARG A 107 10.35 -5.25 -5.24
CA ARG A 107 10.87 -3.95 -5.68
C ARG A 107 9.93 -3.30 -6.68
N ARG A 108 10.12 -2.01 -6.92
CA ARG A 108 9.52 -1.31 -8.07
C ARG A 108 10.22 -1.72 -9.36
N ARG A 109 9.46 -1.90 -10.43
CA ARG A 109 9.98 -2.05 -11.79
C ARG A 109 10.47 -0.71 -12.34
N GLU A 110 9.71 0.34 -12.09
CA GLU A 110 10.06 1.71 -12.44
C GLU A 110 11.06 2.28 -11.41
N PRO A 111 12.09 3.03 -11.86
CA PRO A 111 12.99 3.71 -10.94
C PRO A 111 12.22 4.74 -10.10
N LEU A 112 12.77 5.07 -8.92
CA LEU A 112 12.22 6.14 -8.09
C LEU A 112 12.30 7.47 -8.86
N PRO A 113 11.27 8.32 -8.78
CA PRO A 113 11.36 9.70 -9.27
C PRO A 113 12.54 10.44 -8.61
N GLU A 114 13.24 11.26 -9.38
CA GLU A 114 14.46 11.97 -8.94
C GLU A 114 14.17 13.02 -7.85
N HIS A 115 12.94 13.52 -7.77
CA HIS A 115 12.54 14.56 -6.82
C HIS A 115 12.24 13.96 -5.44
N ASP A 116 13.03 14.32 -4.44
CA ASP A 116 12.80 13.93 -3.05
C ASP A 116 11.76 14.85 -2.39
N GLU A 117 10.51 14.39 -2.24
CA GLU A 117 9.45 15.13 -1.55
C GLU A 117 9.32 14.79 -0.04
N THR A 118 10.33 14.14 0.55
CA THR A 118 10.27 13.82 1.98
C THR A 118 10.18 15.08 2.83
N ALA A 119 9.63 14.93 4.04
CA ALA A 119 9.54 16.02 5.01
C ALA A 119 10.85 16.84 5.18
N PRO A 120 12.05 16.24 5.36
CA PRO A 120 13.29 17.01 5.45
C PRO A 120 13.61 17.81 4.19
N SER A 121 13.38 17.27 2.99
CA SER A 121 13.61 17.99 1.73
C SER A 121 12.68 19.19 1.54
N ARG A 122 11.50 19.16 2.16
CA ARG A 122 10.50 20.25 2.15
C ARG A 122 10.58 21.17 3.37
N THR A 123 11.50 20.92 4.30
CA THR A 123 11.63 21.72 5.53
C THR A 123 12.72 22.78 5.35
N VAL A 124 12.35 24.04 5.52
CA VAL A 124 13.30 25.17 5.52
C VAL A 124 13.45 25.70 6.94
N VAL A 125 14.70 25.88 7.38
CA VAL A 125 15.02 26.56 8.64
C VAL A 125 15.37 28.01 8.33
N ALA A 126 14.57 28.95 8.82
CA ALA A 126 14.77 30.38 8.61
C ALA A 126 15.31 31.05 9.89
N PHE A 127 16.45 31.73 9.78
CA PHE A 127 17.06 32.53 10.84
C PHE A 127 17.94 33.64 10.25
N PRO A 128 18.11 34.80 10.92
CA PRO A 128 17.36 35.26 12.10
C PRO A 128 15.99 35.83 11.72
N LEU A 129 14.98 35.55 12.54
CA LEU A 129 13.67 36.21 12.45
C LEU A 129 13.68 37.42 13.40
N VAL A 130 13.00 38.51 13.01
CA VAL A 130 12.91 39.72 13.86
C VAL A 130 12.34 39.40 15.25
N ASP A 131 12.74 40.16 16.26
CA ASP A 131 12.34 39.91 17.65
C ASP A 131 10.80 39.95 17.80
N ARG A 132 10.24 38.92 18.46
CA ARG A 132 8.79 38.74 18.73
C ARG A 132 7.90 38.42 17.52
N VAL A 133 8.42 37.71 16.54
CA VAL A 133 7.63 37.22 15.41
C VAL A 133 6.55 36.22 15.85
N THR A 134 5.32 36.42 15.37
CA THR A 134 4.18 35.49 15.55
C THR A 134 4.10 34.50 14.40
N VAL A 135 3.32 33.43 14.57
CA VAL A 135 3.15 32.39 13.54
C VAL A 135 2.48 32.98 12.30
N GLU A 136 1.53 33.90 12.48
CA GLU A 136 0.80 34.57 11.41
C GLU A 136 1.73 35.44 10.55
N ALA A 137 2.62 36.21 11.20
CA ALA A 137 3.60 37.03 10.49
C ALA A 137 4.58 36.18 9.66
N VAL A 138 5.05 35.04 10.18
CA VAL A 138 5.87 34.11 9.39
C VAL A 138 5.06 33.52 8.24
N ALA A 139 3.82 33.09 8.50
CA ALA A 139 2.98 32.53 7.45
C ALA A 139 2.74 33.54 6.31
N GLU A 140 2.53 34.82 6.64
CA GLU A 140 2.41 35.89 5.66
C GLU A 140 3.72 36.14 4.90
N MET A 141 4.86 36.18 5.59
CA MET A 141 6.18 36.33 4.95
C MET A 141 6.46 35.23 3.93
N PHE A 142 6.15 33.98 4.27
CA PHE A 142 6.40 32.82 3.42
C PHE A 142 5.22 32.46 2.50
N SER A 143 4.08 33.15 2.60
CA SER A 143 2.91 32.92 1.73
C SER A 143 3.24 33.08 0.25
N ARG A 144 4.18 33.98 -0.09
CA ARG A 144 4.66 34.21 -1.45
C ARG A 144 5.47 33.04 -2.03
N CYS A 145 5.99 32.16 -1.17
CA CYS A 145 6.79 31.01 -1.57
C CYS A 145 5.96 29.75 -1.80
N GLY A 146 4.68 29.76 -1.44
CA GLY A 146 3.75 28.65 -1.64
C GLY A 146 3.00 28.23 -0.37
N PRO A 147 2.15 27.20 -0.46
CA PRO A 147 1.37 26.72 0.67
C PRO A 147 2.27 26.05 1.73
N ILE A 148 2.13 26.48 2.97
CA ILE A 148 2.90 25.97 4.11
C ILE A 148 2.14 24.82 4.77
N SER A 149 2.72 23.61 4.77
CA SER A 149 2.09 22.44 5.41
C SER A 149 2.25 22.40 6.93
N LEU A 150 3.39 22.86 7.45
CA LEU A 150 3.71 22.85 8.88
C LEU A 150 4.60 24.06 9.17
N LEU A 151 4.21 24.85 10.17
CA LEU A 151 5.00 25.98 10.67
C LEU A 151 5.28 25.76 12.15
N ARG A 152 6.56 25.73 12.53
CA ARG A 152 7.00 25.55 13.91
C ARG A 152 7.97 26.66 14.30
N LEU A 153 7.53 27.51 15.24
CA LEU A 153 8.32 28.62 15.73
C LEU A 153 9.12 28.17 16.96
N LEU A 154 10.45 28.03 16.80
CA LEU A 154 11.34 27.61 17.88
C LEU A 154 11.65 28.82 18.78
N ARG A 155 11.17 28.79 20.03
CA ARG A 155 11.47 29.84 21.01
C ARG A 155 12.74 29.46 21.80
N PRO A 156 13.57 30.46 22.19
CA PRO A 156 14.71 30.23 23.06
C PRO A 156 14.29 29.48 24.33
N GLY A 157 14.95 28.37 24.66
CA GLY A 157 14.66 27.53 25.82
C GLY A 157 13.54 26.50 25.64
N GLY A 158 12.92 26.41 24.46
CA GLY A 158 11.98 25.32 24.12
C GLY A 158 12.70 24.03 23.71
N PRO A 159 12.04 22.86 23.83
CA PRO A 159 12.62 21.61 23.35
C PRO A 159 12.80 21.64 21.82
N VAL A 160 14.03 21.40 21.38
CA VAL A 160 14.35 21.15 19.96
C VAL A 160 13.93 19.71 19.64
N PRO A 161 13.11 19.49 18.59
CA PRO A 161 12.70 18.14 18.17
C PRO A 161 13.83 17.33 17.53
#